data_AF-A0A452TJW0-F1
#
_entry.id   AF-A0A452TJW0-F1
#
_cell.length_a   1.000
_cell.length_b   1.000
_cell.length_c   1.000
_cell.angle_alpha   90.00
_cell.angle_beta   90.00
_cell.angle_gamma   90.00
#
_symmetry.space_group_name_H-M   'P 1'
#
loop_
_entity.id
_entity.type
_entity.pdbx_description
1 polymer ?
#
loop_
_entity_poly.entity_id
_entity_poly.type
_entity_poly.pdbx_seq_one_letter_code
_entity_poly.pdbx_strand_id
1 'polypeptide(L)'
;MAAVFRRSCGVLKSLSRFNWRSQHTKAALQHEPRLGFNFELTEQQKEFQATARKFAREEIIPVAAEYDKTGEYPVPLIKRAWELGLMNTHIPENCANASSYCWK
;
A
#
# COMPACT_ATOMS: atom_id res chain seq x y z
N MET A 1 -10.40 32.24 67.56
CA MET A 1 -10.11 30.86 67.10
C MET A 1 -10.05 30.86 65.58
N ALA A 2 -8.93 30.42 65.04
CA ALA A 2 -8.64 30.33 63.61
C ALA A 2 -9.34 29.12 62.96
N ALA A 3 -9.66 29.23 61.66
CA ALA A 3 -9.48 28.14 60.70
C ALA A 3 -9.73 28.66 59.26
N VAL A 4 -8.67 28.67 58.46
CA VAL A 4 -8.66 28.79 57.00
C VAL A 4 -8.61 27.37 56.43
N PHE A 5 -9.51 26.97 55.52
CA PHE A 5 -9.29 25.93 54.50
C PHE A 5 -10.51 25.84 53.56
N ARG A 6 -10.48 26.33 52.31
CA ARG A 6 -9.91 25.79 51.06
C ARG A 6 -11.03 25.19 50.17
N ARG A 7 -11.06 25.70 48.93
CA ARG A 7 -11.86 25.27 47.77
C ARG A 7 -11.93 23.74 47.65
N SER A 8 -13.08 23.22 47.25
CA SER A 8 -13.17 22.09 46.31
C SER A 8 -14.47 22.18 45.50
N CYS A 9 -14.28 22.30 44.19
CA CYS A 9 -15.27 22.27 43.12
C CYS A 9 -15.66 20.80 42.87
N GLY A 10 -16.94 20.52 42.60
CA GLY A 10 -17.40 19.14 42.45
C GLY A 10 -18.78 18.97 41.81
N VAL A 11 -18.84 19.13 40.49
CA VAL A 11 -19.63 18.36 39.50
C VAL A 11 -21.15 18.27 39.70
N LEU A 12 -21.90 19.06 38.91
CA LEU A 12 -23.25 18.70 38.46
C LEU A 12 -23.23 18.51 36.94
N LYS A 13 -23.57 17.27 36.55
CA LYS A 13 -23.48 16.69 35.21
C LYS A 13 -24.39 17.44 34.24
N SER A 14 -23.79 18.04 33.21
CA SER A 14 -24.53 18.71 32.14
C SER A 14 -25.26 17.70 31.26
N LEU A 15 -26.45 18.14 30.87
CA LEU A 15 -27.39 17.52 29.96
C LEU A 15 -26.82 17.24 28.57
N SER A 16 -27.58 16.40 27.86
CA SER A 16 -27.73 16.34 26.40
C SER A 16 -26.58 15.78 25.57
N ARG A 17 -26.65 14.46 25.35
CA ARG A 17 -26.96 13.89 24.02
C ARG A 17 -26.18 14.52 22.85
N PHE A 18 -24.88 14.25 22.78
CA PHE A 18 -24.11 14.43 21.56
C PHE A 18 -23.33 13.13 21.26
N ASN A 19 -24.06 12.13 20.78
CA ASN A 19 -23.46 10.93 20.21
C ASN A 19 -22.99 11.28 18.79
N TRP A 20 -21.89 12.02 18.67
CA TRP A 20 -21.24 12.29 17.39
C TRP A 20 -20.46 11.05 16.93
N ARG A 21 -21.19 9.98 16.60
CA ARG A 21 -20.64 8.85 15.87
C ARG A 21 -20.61 9.27 14.40
N SER A 22 -19.48 9.82 13.97
CA SER A 22 -19.20 10.10 12.55
C SER A 22 -19.22 8.79 11.77
N GLN A 23 -20.40 8.33 11.40
CA GLN A 23 -20.58 7.37 10.33
C GLN A 23 -20.32 8.12 9.03
N HIS A 24 -19.05 8.37 8.71
CA HIS A 24 -18.68 8.56 7.32
C HIS A 24 -18.77 7.19 6.65
N THR A 25 -20.00 6.76 6.37
CA THR A 25 -20.21 5.77 5.32
C THR A 25 -19.59 6.37 4.06
N LYS A 26 -18.44 5.84 3.63
CA LYS A 26 -17.88 6.12 2.31
C LYS A 26 -18.98 5.75 1.31
N ALA A 27 -19.66 6.76 0.77
CA ALA A 27 -20.51 6.55 -0.37
C ALA A 27 -19.61 5.95 -1.47
N ALA A 28 -19.92 4.73 -1.90
CA ALA A 28 -19.28 4.15 -3.06
C ALA A 28 -19.66 5.01 -4.26
N LEU A 29 -18.76 5.88 -4.69
CA LEU A 29 -18.93 6.67 -5.89
C LEU A 29 -18.98 5.70 -7.07
N GLN A 30 -20.18 5.51 -7.62
CA GLN A 30 -20.37 4.80 -8.88
C GLN A 30 -19.72 5.65 -9.98
N HIS A 31 -18.74 5.10 -10.69
CA HIS A 31 -18.05 5.79 -11.77
C HIS A 31 -18.84 5.60 -13.06
N GLU A 32 -19.60 6.62 -13.46
CA GLU A 32 -20.14 6.71 -14.83
C GLU A 32 -18.96 6.84 -15.82
N PRO A 33 -18.93 6.07 -16.93
CA PRO A 33 -17.86 6.17 -17.91
C PRO A 33 -17.95 7.54 -18.57
N ARG A 34 -17.07 8.46 -18.16
CA ARG A 34 -16.99 9.78 -18.76
C ARG A 34 -16.53 9.59 -20.21
N LEU A 35 -17.26 10.17 -21.16
CA LEU A 35 -16.84 10.30 -22.56
C LEU A 35 -15.61 11.25 -22.60
N GLY A 36 -14.43 10.71 -22.34
CA GLY A 36 -13.16 11.45 -22.23
C GLY A 36 -12.00 10.51 -21.86
N PHE A 37 -10.80 11.06 -21.67
CA PHE A 37 -9.63 10.28 -21.24
C PHE A 37 -9.90 9.61 -19.88
N ASN A 38 -9.72 8.29 -19.82
CA ASN A 38 -9.84 7.51 -18.60
C ASN A 38 -8.44 7.14 -18.07
N PHE A 39 -8.19 7.43 -16.79
CA PHE A 39 -6.94 7.09 -16.09
C PHE A 39 -7.09 5.87 -15.19
N GLU A 40 -8.25 5.22 -15.20
CA GLU A 40 -8.47 3.99 -14.48
C GLU A 40 -7.71 2.84 -15.13
N LEU A 41 -6.97 2.10 -14.31
CA LEU A 41 -6.26 0.90 -14.72
C LEU A 41 -7.26 -0.24 -14.95
N THR A 42 -6.95 -1.10 -15.91
CA THR A 42 -7.70 -2.36 -16.07
C THR A 42 -7.51 -3.25 -14.84
N GLU A 43 -8.44 -4.18 -14.58
CA GLU A 43 -8.33 -5.09 -13.44
C GLU A 43 -7.02 -5.90 -13.47
N GLN A 44 -6.61 -6.37 -14.66
CA GLN A 44 -5.32 -7.05 -14.84
C GLN A 44 -4.12 -6.15 -14.48
N GLN A 45 -4.17 -4.86 -14.84
CA GLN A 45 -3.13 -3.90 -14.46
C GLN A 45 -3.12 -3.63 -12.95
N LYS A 46 -4.29 -3.61 -12.30
CA LYS A 46 -4.40 -3.48 -10.83
C LYS A 46 -3.81 -4.70 -10.13
N GLU A 47 -4.07 -5.90 -10.61
CA GLU A 47 -3.47 -7.15 -10.10
C GLU A 47 -1.94 -7.15 -10.25
N PHE A 48 -1.45 -6.80 -11.44
CA PHE A 48 0.00 -6.69 -11.67
C PHE A 48 0.66 -5.67 -10.73
N GLN A 49 0.02 -4.50 -10.56
CA GLN A 49 0.48 -3.48 -9.62
C GLN A 49 0.48 -4.00 -8.17
N ALA A 50 -0.55 -4.75 -7.76
CA ALA A 50 -0.65 -5.30 -6.41
C ALA A 50 0.48 -6.28 -6.12
N THR A 51 0.77 -7.19 -7.06
CA THR A 51 1.88 -8.15 -6.96
C THR A 51 3.22 -7.45 -6.88
N ALA A 52 3.49 -6.48 -7.77
CA ALA A 52 4.72 -5.70 -7.76
C ALA A 52 4.91 -4.93 -6.45
N ARG A 53 3.84 -4.31 -5.93
CA ARG A 53 3.88 -3.56 -4.67
C ARG A 53 4.12 -4.45 -3.46
N LYS A 54 3.54 -5.66 -3.46
CA LYS A 54 3.77 -6.65 -2.41
C LYS A 54 5.23 -7.09 -2.38
N PHE A 55 5.78 -7.49 -3.53
CA PHE A 55 7.18 -7.88 -3.68
C PHE A 55 8.13 -6.78 -3.23
N ALA A 56 7.88 -5.53 -3.65
CA ALA A 56 8.70 -4.40 -3.24
C ALA A 56 8.70 -4.20 -1.71
N ARG A 57 7.54 -4.33 -1.05
CA ARG A 57 7.42 -4.12 0.40
C ARG A 57 8.04 -5.23 1.23
N GLU A 58 7.82 -6.48 0.82
CA GLU A 58 8.21 -7.66 1.59
C GLU A 58 9.66 -8.06 1.33
N GLU A 59 10.16 -7.89 0.11
CA GLU A 59 11.46 -8.44 -0.30
C GLU A 59 12.51 -7.36 -0.64
N ILE A 60 12.13 -6.26 -1.31
CA ILE A 60 13.11 -5.24 -1.74
C ILE A 60 13.44 -4.25 -0.61
N ILE A 61 12.43 -3.59 -0.03
CA ILE A 61 12.62 -2.52 0.97
C ILE A 61 13.51 -2.94 2.15
N PRO A 62 13.37 -4.15 2.74
CA PRO A 62 14.15 -4.52 3.93
C PRO A 62 15.67 -4.58 3.67
N VAL A 63 16.06 -5.00 2.47
CA VAL A 63 17.47 -5.25 2.10
C VAL A 63 18.06 -4.15 1.23
N ALA A 64 17.24 -3.23 0.71
CA ALA A 64 17.68 -2.16 -0.19
C ALA A 64 18.82 -1.31 0.40
N ALA A 65 18.73 -0.97 1.69
CA ALA A 65 19.75 -0.14 2.36
C ALA A 65 21.08 -0.88 2.57
N GLU A 66 21.06 -2.20 2.62
CA GLU A 66 22.27 -3.02 2.72
C GLU A 66 22.95 -3.14 1.36
N TYR A 67 22.19 -3.48 0.32
CA TYR A 67 22.70 -3.56 -1.05
C TYR A 67 23.26 -2.23 -1.56
N ASP A 68 22.67 -1.09 -1.17
CA ASP A 68 23.21 0.24 -1.50
C ASP A 68 24.58 0.49 -0.85
N LYS A 69 24.78 0.02 0.39
CA LYS A 69 26.05 0.18 1.12
C LYS A 69 27.14 -0.76 0.62
N THR A 70 26.80 -2.00 0.32
CA THR A 70 27.77 -3.02 -0.11
C THR A 70 28.08 -2.92 -1.59
N GLY A 71 27.15 -2.39 -2.39
CA GLY A 71 27.25 -2.37 -3.85
C GLY A 71 27.13 -3.77 -4.47
N GLU A 72 26.70 -4.77 -3.69
CA GLU A 72 26.54 -6.13 -4.18
C GLU A 72 25.36 -6.23 -5.14
N TYR A 73 25.55 -6.99 -6.23
CA TYR A 73 24.49 -7.19 -7.21
C TYR A 73 23.44 -8.17 -6.66
N PRO A 74 22.16 -7.77 -6.53
CA PRO A 74 21.14 -8.56 -5.83
C PRO A 74 20.55 -9.66 -6.72
N VAL A 75 21.39 -10.60 -7.17
CA VAL A 75 21.00 -11.77 -7.98
C VAL A 75 19.78 -12.51 -7.41
N PRO A 76 19.67 -12.75 -6.08
CA PRO A 76 18.53 -13.48 -5.52
C PRO A 76 17.20 -12.75 -5.73
N LEU A 77 17.17 -11.43 -5.52
CA LEU A 77 15.96 -10.62 -5.71
C LEU A 77 15.55 -10.59 -7.19
N ILE A 78 16.52 -10.51 -8.10
CA ILE A 78 16.21 -10.44 -9.53
C ILE A 78 15.67 -11.77 -10.04
N LYS A 79 16.24 -12.90 -9.60
CA LYS A 79 15.67 -14.23 -9.88
C LYS A 79 14.24 -14.34 -9.38
N ARG A 80 13.97 -13.83 -8.18
CA ARG A 80 12.62 -13.84 -7.62
C ARG A 80 11.65 -12.94 -8.40
N ALA A 81 12.08 -11.76 -8.82
CA ALA A 81 11.29 -10.89 -9.68
C ALA A 81 10.97 -11.54 -11.03
N TRP A 82 11.90 -12.32 -11.58
CA TRP A 82 11.70 -13.09 -12.81
C TRP A 82 10.66 -14.21 -12.63
N GLU A 83 10.73 -14.98 -11.55
CA GLU A 83 9.72 -16.02 -11.23
C GLU A 83 8.30 -15.45 -11.06
N LEU A 84 8.20 -14.22 -10.54
CA LEU A 84 6.93 -13.52 -10.37
C LEU A 84 6.40 -12.89 -11.68
N GLY A 85 7.14 -13.01 -12.79
CA GLY A 85 6.76 -12.41 -14.07
C GLY A 85 6.84 -10.89 -14.09
N LEU A 86 7.58 -10.28 -13.16
CA LEU A 86 7.76 -8.82 -13.08
C LEU A 86 8.89 -8.31 -14.00
N MET A 87 9.54 -9.21 -14.73
CA MET A 87 10.61 -8.91 -15.68
C MET A 87 10.19 -9.24 -17.10
N ASN A 88 10.75 -8.52 -18.07
CA ASN A 88 10.59 -8.78 -19.51
C ASN A 88 9.12 -8.82 -20.00
N THR A 89 8.26 -7.98 -19.45
CA THR A 89 6.81 -7.94 -19.72
C THR A 89 6.44 -7.63 -21.18
N HIS A 90 7.38 -7.18 -22.00
CA HIS A 90 7.17 -6.85 -23.41
C HIS A 90 7.44 -8.03 -24.36
N ILE A 91 7.99 -9.14 -23.87
CA ILE A 91 8.31 -10.29 -24.70
C ILE A 91 7.02 -11.06 -25.00
N PRO A 92 6.71 -11.33 -26.28
CA PRO A 92 5.52 -12.09 -26.65
C PRO A 92 5.60 -13.52 -26.08
N GLU A 93 4.45 -14.08 -25.72
CA GLU A 93 4.34 -15.39 -25.06
C GLU A 93 5.00 -16.53 -25.87
N ASN A 94 4.98 -16.44 -27.21
CA ASN A 94 5.65 -17.39 -28.10
C ASN A 94 7.18 -17.45 -27.90
N CYS A 95 7.76 -16.41 -27.29
CA CYS A 95 9.17 -16.33 -26.95
C CYS A 95 9.42 -16.45 -25.43
N ALA A 96 8.41 -16.84 -24.64
CA ALA A 96 8.54 -16.98 -23.19
C ALA A 96 9.62 -18.02 -22.80
N ASN A 97 9.79 -19.07 -23.61
CA ASN A 97 10.90 -20.01 -23.48
C ASN A 97 12.25 -19.30 -23.63
N ALA A 98 12.44 -18.43 -24.64
CA ALA A 98 13.64 -17.64 -24.85
C ALA A 98 13.94 -16.71 -23.66
N SER A 99 12.92 -16.08 -23.08
CA SER A 99 13.11 -15.26 -21.86
C SER A 99 13.52 -16.08 -20.64
N SER A 100 13.19 -17.37 -20.58
CA SER A 100 13.59 -18.26 -19.48
C SER A 100 15.08 -18.63 -19.51
N TYR A 101 15.70 -18.61 -20.69
CA TYR A 101 17.14 -18.86 -20.83
C TYR A 101 18.00 -17.64 -20.49
N CYS A 102 17.44 -16.42 -20.46
CA CYS A 102 18.21 -15.21 -20.13
C CYS A 102 18.63 -15.16 -18.64
N TRP A 103 17.99 -15.96 -17.78
CA TRP A 103 18.24 -16.01 -16.33
C TRP A 103 18.73 -17.38 -15.83
N LYS A 104 18.89 -18.36 -16.73
CA LYS A 104 19.40 -19.71 -16.45
C LYS A 104 20.90 -19.79 -16.73
#